data_AF-A0A8K0EEJ5-F1
#
_entry.id   AF-A0A8K0EEJ5-F1
#
_cell.length_a   1.000
_cell.length_b   1.000
_cell.length_c   1.000
_cell.angle_alpha   90.00
_cell.angle_beta   90.00
_cell.angle_gamma   90.00
#
_symmetry.space_group_name_H-M   'P 1'
#
loop_
_entity.id
_entity.type
_entity.pdbx_description
1 polymer ?
#
loop_
_entity_poly.entity_id
_entity_poly.type
_entity_poly.pdbx_seq_one_letter_code
_entity_poly.pdbx_strand_id
1 'polypeptide(L)'
;MTMAHSEGHVQNDFLYDAVLFYEKDDPDKCKVEEIRMILESDSWGVNVFDPHRSEEGNKMDAFQESFKNSRHAIVFLTKTVLRFLAEKKNAEATFHMSTFLCSLLSSHDKKIARRLIPIKLTNDRTPFVLSDLSGLEPGQVGFRRKLFRSLSVPPGPHTPSQVQVRQKVQEAQKTVVLSDAVVQRLAARLHVPPEVMGDIQQEYGGSKARVMEVVDCWRTRYGEEASMDRLTEALRSIAGQTLQDGAPQSTGGTPQQEEPCPRSLVEHQPPDNLPSSVGVQADASLEGEMEGLSLSTGQSQRKPAGKVEHKKKSAASHKQKETAL
;
A
#
# COMPACT_ATOMS: atom_id res chain seq x y z
N MET A 1 -2.34 -30.40 -39.69
CA MET A 1 -2.08 -30.62 -38.25
C MET A 1 -1.28 -29.44 -37.74
N THR A 2 -1.86 -28.66 -36.84
CA THR A 2 -1.23 -27.44 -36.32
C THR A 2 -0.96 -27.68 -34.85
N MET A 3 0.31 -27.78 -34.46
CA MET A 3 0.70 -27.93 -33.06
C MET A 3 0.43 -26.61 -32.34
N ALA A 4 -0.61 -26.57 -31.52
CA ALA A 4 -0.78 -25.46 -30.57
C ALA A 4 0.26 -25.64 -29.46
N HIS A 5 1.19 -24.69 -29.33
CA HIS A 5 1.99 -24.57 -28.13
C HIS A 5 1.06 -24.10 -27.00
N SER A 6 0.78 -24.98 -26.04
CA SER A 6 0.17 -24.59 -24.78
C SER A 6 1.15 -23.70 -24.02
N GLU A 7 0.99 -22.37 -24.14
CA GLU A 7 1.63 -21.43 -23.22
C GLU A 7 1.11 -21.73 -21.82
N GLY A 8 2.00 -22.23 -20.95
CA GLY A 8 1.64 -22.57 -19.59
C GLY A 8 1.17 -21.33 -18.83
N HIS A 9 -0.11 -21.28 -18.50
CA HIS A 9 -0.59 -20.46 -17.38
C HIS A 9 0.17 -20.93 -16.13
N VAL A 10 1.16 -20.14 -15.72
CA VAL A 10 1.74 -20.26 -14.38
C VAL A 10 0.72 -19.66 -13.43
N GLN A 11 -0.25 -20.48 -13.05
CA GLN A 11 -1.15 -20.21 -11.95
C GLN A 11 -0.27 -19.99 -10.71
N ASN A 12 -0.26 -18.77 -10.17
CA ASN A 12 0.60 -18.41 -9.03
C ASN A 12 -0.01 -18.96 -7.74
N ASP A 13 0.03 -20.28 -7.59
CA ASP A 13 -0.48 -21.03 -6.44
C ASP A 13 0.45 -20.88 -5.22
N PHE A 14 0.68 -19.63 -4.80
CA PHE A 14 1.27 -19.33 -3.50
C PHE A 14 0.22 -19.62 -2.41
N LEU A 15 0.59 -20.46 -1.44
CA LEU A 15 -0.25 -20.76 -0.28
C LEU A 15 -0.46 -19.53 0.61
N TYR A 16 0.51 -18.60 0.64
CA TYR A 16 0.50 -17.41 1.48
C TYR A 16 0.74 -16.13 0.65
N ASP A 17 0.17 -15.00 1.08
CA ASP A 17 0.50 -13.70 0.49
C ASP A 17 1.89 -13.22 0.93
N ALA A 18 2.25 -13.46 2.19
CA ALA A 18 3.53 -13.04 2.76
C ALA A 18 4.04 -14.01 3.82
N VAL A 19 5.35 -14.21 3.88
CA VAL A 19 6.05 -14.76 5.05
C VAL A 19 6.70 -13.66 5.87
N LEU A 20 6.65 -13.73 7.19
CA LEU A 20 7.38 -12.84 8.08
C LEU A 20 8.79 -13.35 8.39
N PHE A 21 9.72 -12.40 8.49
CA PHE A 21 11.02 -12.60 9.09
C PHE A 21 11.24 -11.60 10.23
N TYR A 22 11.51 -12.10 11.43
CA TYR A 22 11.97 -11.33 12.60
C TYR A 22 12.64 -12.28 13.60
N GLU A 23 13.28 -11.73 14.63
CA GLU A 23 13.89 -12.51 15.72
C GLU A 23 12.86 -12.78 16.85
N LYS A 24 12.78 -14.00 17.38
CA LYS A 24 11.68 -14.44 18.28
C LYS A 24 11.64 -13.61 19.57
N ASP A 25 12.80 -13.23 20.07
CA ASP A 25 13.02 -12.54 21.34
C ASP A 25 13.47 -11.07 21.14
N ASP A 26 13.12 -10.47 20.00
CA ASP A 26 13.48 -9.08 19.71
C ASP A 26 12.74 -8.08 20.61
N PRO A 27 13.43 -7.04 21.16
CA PRO A 27 12.77 -5.98 21.91
C PRO A 27 11.67 -5.22 21.13
N ASP A 28 11.79 -5.14 19.81
CA ASP A 28 10.81 -4.48 18.92
C ASP A 28 9.69 -5.44 18.44
N LYS A 29 9.60 -6.68 18.97
CA LYS A 29 8.59 -7.68 18.57
C LYS A 29 7.15 -7.17 18.67
N CYS A 30 6.82 -6.32 19.64
CA CYS A 30 5.49 -5.71 19.74
C CYS A 30 5.08 -4.98 18.45
N LYS A 31 6.00 -4.25 17.80
CA LYS A 31 5.77 -3.57 16.52
C LYS A 31 5.60 -4.54 15.36
N VAL A 32 6.27 -5.69 15.42
CA VAL A 32 6.10 -6.78 14.44
C VAL A 32 4.70 -7.37 14.55
N GLU A 33 4.24 -7.66 15.77
CA GLU A 33 2.90 -8.15 16.06
C GLU A 33 1.81 -7.14 15.65
N GLU A 34 2.00 -5.84 15.96
CA GLU A 34 1.11 -4.76 15.50
C GLU A 34 0.96 -4.74 13.97
N ILE A 35 2.07 -4.83 13.23
CA ILE A 35 2.05 -4.85 11.77
C ILE A 35 1.42 -6.14 11.25
N ARG A 36 1.68 -7.30 11.88
CA ARG A 36 1.03 -8.56 11.51
C ARG A 36 -0.49 -8.49 11.70
N MET A 37 -0.97 -7.97 12.84
CA MET A 37 -2.41 -7.78 13.08
C MET A 37 -3.07 -6.87 12.05
N ILE A 38 -2.38 -5.83 11.56
CA ILE A 38 -2.88 -4.99 10.46
C ILE A 38 -2.99 -5.81 9.17
N LEU A 39 -1.97 -6.58 8.81
CA LEU A 39 -1.96 -7.40 7.59
C LEU A 39 -3.07 -8.46 7.59
N GLU A 40 -3.24 -9.17 8.71
CA GLU A 40 -4.22 -10.25 8.87
C GLU A 40 -5.66 -9.75 9.12
N SER A 41 -5.86 -8.44 9.32
CA SER A 41 -7.18 -7.87 9.56
C SER A 41 -8.13 -8.04 8.36
N ASP A 42 -9.44 -8.13 8.63
CA ASP A 42 -10.47 -8.31 7.59
C ASP A 42 -10.45 -7.25 6.47
N SER A 43 -9.94 -6.04 6.75
CA SER A 43 -9.82 -4.98 5.74
C SER A 43 -8.62 -5.16 4.82
N TRP A 44 -7.57 -5.87 5.25
CA TRP A 44 -6.36 -6.14 4.47
C TRP A 44 -6.35 -7.54 3.83
N GLY A 45 -6.89 -8.53 4.54
CA GLY A 45 -7.08 -9.90 4.07
C GLY A 45 -5.80 -10.60 3.60
N VAL A 46 -4.64 -10.29 4.20
CA VAL A 46 -3.35 -10.87 3.80
C VAL A 46 -3.16 -12.20 4.53
N ASN A 47 -3.02 -13.30 3.80
CA ASN A 47 -2.66 -14.58 4.41
C ASN A 47 -1.15 -14.59 4.77
N VAL A 48 -0.84 -14.51 6.07
CA VAL A 48 0.54 -14.38 6.58
C VAL A 48 1.05 -15.68 7.19
N PHE A 49 2.18 -16.18 6.70
CA PHE A 49 2.96 -17.20 7.40
C PHE A 49 3.92 -16.56 8.40
N ASP A 50 3.83 -16.97 9.66
CA ASP A 50 4.76 -16.59 10.72
C ASP A 50 5.48 -17.86 11.23
N PRO A 51 6.79 -18.03 10.92
CA PRO A 51 7.54 -19.22 11.33
C PRO A 51 7.57 -19.44 12.85
N HIS A 52 7.36 -18.41 13.66
CA HIS A 52 7.45 -18.47 15.13
C HIS A 52 6.13 -18.83 15.81
N ARG A 53 5.03 -18.99 15.05
CA ARG A 53 3.72 -19.47 15.58
C ARG A 53 3.72 -20.95 15.95
N SER A 54 4.48 -21.77 15.24
CA SER A 54 4.69 -23.16 15.62
C SER A 54 5.82 -23.25 16.63
N GLU A 55 5.66 -24.04 17.69
CA GLU A 55 6.75 -24.39 18.61
C GLU A 55 7.76 -25.34 17.92
N GLU A 56 7.31 -26.15 16.96
CA GLU A 56 8.08 -27.27 16.39
C GLU A 56 9.00 -26.89 15.20
N GLY A 57 10.03 -27.70 14.98
CA GLY A 57 10.89 -27.65 13.78
C GLY A 57 11.92 -26.52 13.72
N ASN A 58 12.84 -26.65 12.77
CA ASN A 58 13.84 -25.62 12.46
C ASN A 58 13.17 -24.41 11.78
N LYS A 59 13.24 -23.24 12.42
CA LYS A 59 12.61 -22.01 11.92
C LYS A 59 13.22 -21.52 10.61
N MET A 60 14.49 -21.82 10.35
CA MET A 60 15.15 -21.50 9.08
C MET A 60 14.55 -22.31 7.94
N ASP A 61 14.39 -23.62 8.12
CA ASP A 61 13.88 -24.51 7.07
C ASP A 61 12.41 -24.19 6.79
N ALA A 62 11.61 -23.99 7.86
CA ALA A 62 10.22 -23.52 7.75
C ALA A 62 10.11 -22.16 7.03
N PHE A 63 11.01 -21.22 7.30
CA PHE A 63 11.06 -19.93 6.59
C PHE A 63 11.48 -20.08 5.11
N GLN A 64 12.48 -20.91 4.80
CA GLN A 64 12.91 -21.15 3.42
C GLN A 64 11.83 -21.86 2.58
N GLU A 65 11.11 -22.80 3.17
CA GLU A 65 10.01 -23.50 2.53
C GLU A 65 8.80 -22.59 2.34
N SER A 66 8.33 -21.92 3.41
CA SER A 66 7.23 -20.96 3.31
C SER A 66 7.56 -19.81 2.36
N PHE A 67 8.80 -19.33 2.24
CA PHE A 67 9.18 -18.33 1.23
C PHE A 67 8.98 -18.80 -0.22
N LYS A 68 9.19 -20.08 -0.52
CA LYS A 68 8.88 -20.63 -1.86
C LYS A 68 7.37 -20.60 -2.10
N ASN A 69 6.58 -20.83 -1.05
CA ASN A 69 5.13 -20.90 -1.04
C ASN A 69 4.42 -19.55 -0.74
N SER A 70 5.16 -18.45 -0.56
CA SER A 70 4.61 -17.12 -0.23
C SER A 70 4.84 -16.13 -1.37
N ARG A 71 3.87 -15.28 -1.73
CA ARG A 71 4.08 -14.28 -2.79
C ARG A 71 5.20 -13.30 -2.41
N HIS A 72 5.25 -12.85 -1.16
CA HIS A 72 6.24 -11.90 -0.62
C HIS A 72 6.95 -12.42 0.64
N ALA A 73 8.06 -11.78 1.02
CA ALA A 73 8.64 -11.87 2.36
C ALA A 73 8.82 -10.49 2.97
N ILE A 74 8.26 -10.30 4.17
CA ILE A 74 8.39 -9.09 4.97
C ILE A 74 9.54 -9.27 5.94
N VAL A 75 10.58 -8.44 5.82
CA VAL A 75 11.82 -8.56 6.60
C VAL A 75 11.91 -7.41 7.58
N PHE A 76 11.69 -7.68 8.87
CA PHE A 76 11.81 -6.69 9.93
C PHE A 76 13.28 -6.45 10.29
N LEU A 77 13.79 -5.27 9.93
CA LEU A 77 15.15 -4.81 10.24
C LEU A 77 15.14 -4.09 11.59
N THR A 78 15.29 -4.86 12.66
CA THR A 78 15.51 -4.40 14.03
C THR A 78 17.01 -4.26 14.33
N LYS A 79 17.36 -3.70 15.49
CA LYS A 79 18.76 -3.66 15.96
C LYS A 79 19.38 -5.06 16.03
N THR A 80 18.63 -6.04 16.54
CA THR A 80 19.08 -7.43 16.72
C THR A 80 19.36 -8.08 15.37
N VAL A 81 18.41 -7.97 14.43
CA VAL A 81 18.54 -8.53 13.08
C VAL A 81 19.72 -7.90 12.33
N LEU A 82 19.88 -6.57 12.38
CA LEU A 82 20.99 -5.89 11.73
C LEU A 82 22.35 -6.24 12.35
N ARG A 83 22.43 -6.40 13.68
CA ARG A 83 23.62 -6.91 14.37
C ARG A 83 23.98 -8.32 13.91
N PHE A 84 23.01 -9.24 13.86
CA PHE A 84 23.24 -10.62 13.42
C PHE A 84 23.66 -10.69 11.93
N LEU A 85 23.11 -9.83 11.08
CA LEU A 85 23.55 -9.68 9.68
C LEU A 85 25.00 -9.19 9.57
N ALA A 86 25.45 -8.32 10.48
CA ALA A 86 26.81 -7.77 10.48
C ALA A 86 27.85 -8.75 11.08
N GLU A 87 27.51 -9.44 12.17
CA GLU A 87 28.49 -10.23 12.95
C GLU A 87 28.93 -11.54 12.28
N LYS A 88 28.19 -12.08 11.29
CA LYS A 88 28.51 -13.33 10.56
C LYS A 88 28.85 -14.54 11.46
N LYS A 89 28.37 -14.57 12.71
CA LYS A 89 28.79 -15.60 13.67
C LYS A 89 28.11 -16.94 13.39
N ASN A 90 28.93 -17.98 13.28
CA ASN A 90 28.53 -19.38 13.34
C ASN A 90 28.11 -19.73 14.77
N ALA A 91 26.93 -19.26 15.19
CA ALA A 91 26.27 -19.73 16.40
C ALA A 91 25.23 -20.77 15.99
N GLU A 92 25.35 -21.99 16.52
CA GLU A 92 24.67 -23.22 16.06
C GLU A 92 23.14 -23.26 16.24
N ALA A 93 22.52 -22.14 16.63
CA ALA A 93 21.07 -21.97 16.70
C ALA A 93 20.59 -20.60 16.19
N THR A 94 21.46 -19.79 15.54
CA THR A 94 21.16 -18.38 15.23
C THR A 94 21.07 -18.11 13.73
N PHE A 95 19.83 -17.78 13.32
CA PHE A 95 19.38 -17.31 12.02
C PHE A 95 20.49 -16.87 11.02
N HIS A 96 20.83 -17.73 10.05
CA HIS A 96 21.75 -17.39 8.95
C HIS A 96 21.07 -16.54 7.85
N MET A 97 20.43 -15.45 8.28
CA MET A 97 19.70 -14.52 7.42
C MET A 97 20.60 -13.81 6.42
N SER A 98 21.86 -13.55 6.78
CA SER A 98 22.84 -12.95 5.86
C SER A 98 23.08 -13.87 4.68
N THR A 99 23.27 -15.16 4.91
CA THR A 99 23.47 -16.17 3.86
C THR A 99 22.22 -16.34 3.00
N PHE A 100 21.02 -16.36 3.59
CA PHE A 100 19.78 -16.46 2.83
C PHE A 100 19.49 -15.22 1.99
N LEU A 101 19.54 -14.01 2.57
CA LEU A 101 19.36 -12.76 1.82
C LEU A 101 20.43 -12.61 0.74
N CYS A 102 21.70 -12.87 1.06
CA CYS A 102 22.76 -12.86 0.05
C CYS A 102 22.50 -13.88 -1.05
N SER A 103 22.05 -15.11 -0.75
CA SER A 103 21.71 -16.12 -1.77
C SER A 103 20.57 -15.65 -2.67
N LEU A 104 19.48 -15.19 -2.06
CA LEU A 104 18.28 -14.68 -2.73
C LEU A 104 18.61 -13.48 -3.64
N LEU A 105 19.42 -12.54 -3.16
CA LEU A 105 19.79 -11.31 -3.88
C LEU A 105 20.95 -11.51 -4.87
N SER A 106 21.84 -12.49 -4.63
CA SER A 106 22.89 -12.90 -5.58
C SER A 106 22.38 -13.79 -6.72
N SER A 107 21.13 -14.27 -6.66
CA SER A 107 20.50 -15.05 -7.73
C SER A 107 20.39 -14.29 -9.07
N HIS A 108 20.64 -12.98 -9.07
CA HIS A 108 20.43 -12.03 -10.16
C HIS A 108 18.98 -11.94 -10.69
N ASP A 109 18.04 -12.70 -10.13
CA ASP A 109 16.63 -12.62 -10.52
C ASP A 109 15.95 -11.41 -9.86
N LYS A 110 15.82 -10.35 -10.65
CA LYS A 110 15.10 -9.12 -10.29
C LYS A 110 13.63 -9.35 -9.94
N LYS A 111 13.02 -10.49 -10.30
CA LYS A 111 11.67 -10.88 -9.86
C LYS A 111 11.68 -11.28 -8.39
N ILE A 112 12.69 -12.02 -7.92
CA ILE A 112 12.78 -12.46 -6.53
C ILE A 112 13.12 -11.29 -5.60
N ALA A 113 14.03 -10.40 -6.02
CA ALA A 113 14.35 -9.18 -5.27
C ALA A 113 13.11 -8.28 -5.02
N ARG A 114 12.17 -8.23 -5.98
CA ARG A 114 10.89 -7.48 -5.85
C ARG A 114 9.88 -8.10 -4.88
N ARG A 115 10.08 -9.35 -4.45
CA ARG A 115 9.25 -10.04 -3.45
C ARG A 115 9.71 -9.76 -2.01
N LEU A 116 10.84 -9.08 -1.82
CA LEU A 116 11.33 -8.66 -0.51
C LEU A 116 10.78 -7.29 -0.13
N ILE A 117 10.19 -7.19 1.06
CA ILE A 117 9.64 -5.97 1.64
C ILE A 117 10.38 -5.70 2.96
N PRO A 118 11.46 -4.91 2.97
CA PRO A 118 12.14 -4.57 4.21
C PRO A 118 11.30 -3.58 5.02
N ILE A 119 11.03 -3.88 6.29
CA ILE A 119 10.42 -2.94 7.24
C ILE A 119 11.47 -2.58 8.30
N LYS A 120 11.86 -1.32 8.38
CA LYS A 120 12.93 -0.84 9.23
C LYS A 120 12.38 -0.28 10.54
N LEU A 121 12.81 -0.89 11.64
CA LEU A 121 12.36 -0.58 13.02
C LEU A 121 13.44 0.11 13.86
N THR A 122 14.67 0.23 13.33
CA THR A 122 15.81 0.96 13.94
C THR A 122 16.35 2.03 13.00
N ASN A 123 17.03 3.04 13.52
CA ASN A 123 17.68 4.11 12.74
C ASN A 123 19.02 3.69 12.11
N ASP A 124 19.51 2.49 12.39
CA ASP A 124 20.82 2.02 11.90
C ASP A 124 20.88 1.92 10.37
N ARG A 125 22.10 1.83 9.83
CA ARG A 125 22.32 1.76 8.38
C ARG A 125 21.81 0.42 7.82
N THR A 126 20.99 0.50 6.77
CA THR A 126 20.60 -0.66 5.97
C THR A 126 21.84 -1.39 5.44
N PRO A 127 21.95 -2.72 5.61
CA PRO A 127 23.08 -3.50 5.08
C PRO A 127 23.19 -3.36 3.57
N PHE A 128 24.41 -3.38 3.03
CA PHE A 128 24.66 -3.20 1.59
C PHE A 128 23.84 -4.15 0.71
N VAL A 129 23.65 -5.40 1.14
CA VAL A 129 22.85 -6.39 0.40
C VAL A 129 21.40 -5.94 0.18
N LEU A 130 20.83 -5.13 1.09
CA LEU A 130 19.48 -4.58 0.99
C LEU A 130 19.45 -3.12 0.49
N SER A 131 20.59 -2.53 0.08
CA SER A 131 20.68 -1.11 -0.26
C SER A 131 19.89 -0.71 -1.52
N ASP A 132 19.68 -1.65 -2.44
CA ASP A 132 18.87 -1.47 -3.65
C ASP A 132 17.35 -1.60 -3.38
N LEU A 133 16.94 -1.99 -2.17
CA LEU A 133 15.54 -2.11 -1.76
C LEU A 133 15.09 -0.88 -0.98
N SER A 134 13.95 -0.31 -1.37
CA SER A 134 13.31 0.77 -0.62
C SER A 134 12.64 0.21 0.63
N GLY A 135 13.32 0.32 1.77
CA GLY A 135 12.77 -0.07 3.07
C GLY A 135 11.61 0.84 3.50
N LEU A 136 10.66 0.26 4.25
CA LEU A 136 9.51 0.96 4.82
C LEU A 136 9.73 1.20 6.31
N GLU A 137 9.56 2.43 6.78
CA GLU A 137 9.64 2.78 8.21
C GLU A 137 8.21 3.04 8.74
N PRO A 138 7.74 2.43 9.84
CA PRO A 138 6.35 2.59 10.32
C PRO A 138 5.95 4.03 10.65
N GLY A 139 6.91 4.87 11.06
CA GLY A 139 6.70 6.30 11.33
C GLY A 139 6.72 7.20 10.09
N GLN A 140 6.95 6.66 8.89
CA GLN A 140 6.97 7.49 7.68
C GLN A 140 5.55 7.89 7.24
N VAL A 141 5.42 9.08 6.67
CA VAL A 141 4.19 9.50 5.98
C VAL A 141 3.87 8.51 4.86
N GLY A 142 2.64 8.02 4.81
CA GLY A 142 2.20 7.04 3.81
C GLY A 142 2.64 5.60 4.06
N PHE A 143 3.06 5.23 5.28
CA PHE A 143 3.56 3.87 5.60
C PHE A 143 2.59 2.77 5.16
N ARG A 144 1.30 2.88 5.53
CA ARG A 144 0.29 1.85 5.28
C ARG A 144 -0.02 1.76 3.79
N ARG A 145 -0.15 2.90 3.11
CA ARG A 145 -0.30 3.00 1.66
C ARG A 145 0.87 2.34 0.91
N LYS A 146 2.10 2.60 1.35
CA LYS A 146 3.31 2.00 0.77
C LYS A 146 3.35 0.49 1.02
N LEU A 147 3.09 0.02 2.25
CA LEU A 147 3.04 -1.40 2.60
C LEU A 147 1.96 -2.16 1.80
N PHE A 148 0.75 -1.59 1.69
CA PHE A 148 -0.34 -2.15 0.89
C PHE A 148 0.05 -2.31 -0.60
N ARG A 149 0.78 -1.33 -1.15
CA ARG A 149 1.32 -1.39 -2.52
C ARG A 149 2.48 -2.38 -2.66
N SER A 150 3.34 -2.53 -1.64
CA SER A 150 4.45 -3.49 -1.66
C SER A 150 3.97 -4.94 -1.75
N LEU A 151 2.77 -5.24 -1.23
CA LEU A 151 2.10 -6.53 -1.34
C LEU A 151 1.42 -6.75 -2.71
N SER A 152 2.03 -6.23 -3.78
CA SER A 152 1.48 -6.26 -5.14
C SER A 152 1.37 -7.66 -5.72
N VAL A 153 0.26 -7.95 -6.40
CA VAL A 153 0.15 -9.02 -7.39
C VAL A 153 0.71 -8.50 -8.73
N PRO A 154 1.43 -9.32 -9.53
CA PRO A 154 1.85 -8.93 -10.87
C PRO A 154 0.67 -8.48 -11.76
N PRO A 155 0.84 -7.47 -12.62
CA PRO A 155 -0.22 -7.06 -13.55
C PRO A 155 -0.42 -8.12 -14.64
N GLY A 156 -1.68 -8.47 -14.91
CA GLY A 156 -2.10 -9.33 -16.00
C GLY A 156 -2.45 -8.55 -17.28
N PRO A 157 -2.84 -9.24 -18.37
CA PRO A 157 -3.15 -8.62 -19.67
C PRO A 157 -4.30 -7.59 -19.62
N HIS A 158 -5.20 -7.70 -18.65
CA HIS A 158 -6.38 -6.84 -18.48
C HIS A 158 -6.22 -5.80 -17.36
N THR A 159 -5.06 -5.76 -16.68
CA THR A 159 -4.78 -4.78 -15.63
C THR A 159 -4.66 -3.38 -16.25
N PRO A 160 -5.40 -2.37 -15.74
CA PRO A 160 -5.45 -1.07 -16.38
C PRO A 160 -4.12 -0.33 -16.26
N SER A 161 -3.61 0.14 -17.41
CA SER A 161 -2.48 1.05 -17.46
C SER A 161 -2.81 2.38 -16.79
N GLN A 162 -1.79 3.10 -16.32
CA GLN A 162 -1.99 4.42 -15.69
C GLN A 162 -2.69 5.42 -16.64
N VAL A 163 -2.52 5.28 -17.97
CA VAL A 163 -3.20 6.10 -18.97
C VAL A 163 -4.69 5.80 -19.03
N GLN A 164 -5.07 4.51 -19.08
CA GLN A 164 -6.48 4.08 -19.05
C GLN A 164 -7.17 4.51 -17.75
N VAL A 165 -6.51 4.37 -16.60
CA VAL A 165 -7.02 4.88 -15.31
C VAL A 165 -7.29 6.38 -15.38
N ARG A 166 -6.32 7.19 -15.86
CA ARG A 166 -6.50 8.65 -16.00
C ARG A 166 -7.67 9.00 -16.91
N GLN A 167 -7.82 8.31 -18.04
CA GLN A 167 -8.93 8.51 -18.98
C GLN A 167 -10.27 8.15 -18.34
N LYS A 168 -10.39 6.99 -17.67
CA LYS A 168 -11.65 6.55 -17.04
C LYS A 168 -12.08 7.43 -15.88
N VAL A 169 -11.12 7.90 -15.06
CA VAL A 169 -11.39 8.88 -14.01
C VAL A 169 -11.88 10.21 -14.62
N GLN A 170 -11.23 10.71 -15.69
CA GLN A 170 -11.68 11.92 -16.39
C GLN A 170 -13.06 11.78 -17.04
N GLU A 171 -13.42 10.59 -17.52
CA GLU A 171 -14.77 10.29 -18.04
C GLU A 171 -15.80 10.36 -16.91
N ALA A 172 -15.55 9.72 -15.77
CA ALA A 172 -16.43 9.75 -14.60
C ALA A 172 -16.58 11.17 -14.01
N GLN A 173 -15.57 12.04 -14.12
CA GLN A 173 -15.68 13.45 -13.72
C GLN A 173 -16.71 14.25 -14.54
N LYS A 174 -17.14 13.75 -15.71
CA LYS A 174 -18.20 14.40 -16.51
C LYS A 174 -19.60 14.10 -15.98
N THR A 175 -19.76 13.05 -15.17
CA THR A 175 -21.06 12.59 -14.66
C THR A 175 -21.16 12.67 -13.13
N VAL A 176 -20.04 12.75 -12.41
CA VAL A 176 -19.99 12.82 -10.95
C VAL A 176 -19.04 13.92 -10.48
N VAL A 177 -19.54 14.81 -9.61
CA VAL A 177 -18.69 15.76 -8.88
C VAL A 177 -17.86 14.99 -7.84
N LEU A 178 -16.54 15.03 -7.97
CA LEU A 178 -15.65 14.37 -7.02
C LEU A 178 -15.61 15.14 -5.68
N SER A 179 -16.29 14.60 -4.68
CA SER A 179 -16.19 15.00 -3.27
C SER A 179 -15.46 13.93 -2.45
N ASP A 180 -15.06 14.24 -1.22
CA ASP A 180 -14.41 13.26 -0.34
C ASP A 180 -15.31 12.06 -0.01
N ALA A 181 -16.63 12.25 0.06
CA ALA A 181 -17.60 11.15 0.19
C ALA A 181 -17.65 10.24 -1.05
N VAL A 182 -17.37 10.78 -2.24
CA VAL A 182 -17.22 9.98 -3.48
C VAL A 182 -15.90 9.22 -3.46
N VAL A 183 -14.80 9.81 -2.96
CA VAL A 183 -13.51 9.12 -2.83
C VAL A 183 -13.60 7.96 -1.84
N GLN A 184 -14.20 8.16 -0.67
CA GLN A 184 -14.36 7.11 0.34
C GLN A 184 -15.25 5.96 -0.17
N ARG A 185 -16.35 6.27 -0.88
CA ARG A 185 -17.18 5.23 -1.53
C ARG A 185 -16.40 4.46 -2.60
N LEU A 186 -15.55 5.12 -3.39
CA LEU A 186 -14.69 4.43 -4.37
C LEU A 186 -13.67 3.51 -3.69
N ALA A 187 -13.03 3.97 -2.62
CA ALA A 187 -12.08 3.18 -1.84
C ALA A 187 -12.73 1.91 -1.29
N ALA A 188 -13.90 2.01 -0.68
CA ALA A 188 -14.66 0.87 -0.18
C ALA A 188 -15.04 -0.12 -1.30
N ARG A 189 -15.51 0.38 -2.47
CA ARG A 189 -15.85 -0.47 -3.63
C ARG A 189 -14.64 -1.14 -4.29
N LEU A 190 -13.45 -0.57 -4.12
CA LEU A 190 -12.19 -1.13 -4.59
C LEU A 190 -11.39 -1.84 -3.47
N HIS A 191 -12.01 -2.08 -2.31
CA HIS A 191 -11.38 -2.75 -1.15
C HIS A 191 -10.03 -2.12 -0.74
N VAL A 192 -9.92 -0.79 -0.80
CA VAL A 192 -8.78 -0.05 -0.24
C VAL A 192 -9.08 0.21 1.25
N PRO A 193 -8.24 -0.27 2.20
CA PRO A 193 -8.52 -0.18 3.63
C PRO A 193 -8.70 1.26 4.14
N PRO A 194 -9.54 1.50 5.17
CA PRO A 194 -9.71 2.83 5.77
C PRO A 194 -8.39 3.46 6.26
N GLU A 195 -7.46 2.64 6.73
CA GLU A 195 -6.17 3.08 7.24
C GLU A 195 -5.22 3.50 6.09
N VAL A 196 -5.36 2.87 4.92
CA VAL A 196 -4.70 3.30 3.67
C VAL A 196 -5.36 4.57 3.13
N MET A 197 -6.67 4.73 3.33
CA MET A 197 -7.36 5.97 2.99
C MET A 197 -6.92 7.17 3.85
N GLY A 198 -6.60 6.95 5.13
CA GLY A 198 -6.01 7.98 5.99
C GLY A 198 -4.71 8.53 5.41
N ASP A 199 -3.78 7.64 5.05
CA ASP A 199 -2.52 8.00 4.37
C ASP A 199 -2.77 8.80 3.07
N ILE A 200 -3.70 8.33 2.21
CA ILE A 200 -4.04 9.02 0.96
C ILE A 200 -4.64 10.41 1.21
N GLN A 201 -5.45 10.57 2.25
CA GLN A 201 -6.04 11.87 2.59
C GLN A 201 -4.99 12.86 3.12
N GLN A 202 -3.99 12.38 3.87
CA GLN A 202 -2.87 13.16 4.38
C GLN A 202 -1.90 13.59 3.28
N GLU A 203 -1.58 12.70 2.34
CA GLU A 203 -0.57 12.97 1.30
C GLU A 203 -1.10 13.74 0.08
N TYR A 204 -2.41 13.66 -0.23
CA TYR A 204 -2.96 14.17 -1.48
C TYR A 204 -4.06 15.22 -1.26
N GLY A 205 -3.71 16.48 -1.43
CA GLY A 205 -4.61 17.64 -1.33
C GLY A 205 -5.54 17.81 -2.54
N GLY A 206 -6.57 16.96 -2.65
CA GLY A 206 -7.69 17.18 -3.59
C GLY A 206 -8.33 15.89 -4.10
N SER A 207 -9.66 15.86 -4.20
CA SER A 207 -10.44 14.63 -4.45
C SER A 207 -10.08 13.93 -5.76
N LYS A 208 -9.67 14.64 -6.82
CA LYS A 208 -9.14 14.04 -8.06
C LYS A 208 -7.82 13.30 -7.85
N ALA A 209 -6.90 13.89 -7.09
CA ALA A 209 -5.61 13.28 -6.78
C ALA A 209 -5.81 12.04 -5.89
N ARG A 210 -6.68 12.14 -4.89
CA ARG A 210 -7.07 11.02 -4.02
C ARG A 210 -7.72 9.87 -4.80
N VAL A 211 -8.65 10.15 -5.73
CA VAL A 211 -9.24 9.13 -6.61
C VAL A 211 -8.20 8.43 -7.48
N MET A 212 -7.29 9.20 -8.10
CA MET A 212 -6.19 8.63 -8.88
C MET A 212 -5.31 7.71 -8.02
N GLU A 213 -5.03 8.13 -6.79
CA GLU A 213 -4.20 7.38 -5.84
C GLU A 213 -4.90 6.11 -5.33
N VAL A 214 -6.20 6.15 -5.03
CA VAL A 214 -7.03 4.99 -4.66
C VAL A 214 -6.99 3.92 -5.74
N VAL A 215 -7.23 4.30 -7.00
CA VAL A 215 -7.21 3.35 -8.12
C VAL A 215 -5.79 2.83 -8.39
N ASP A 216 -4.76 3.64 -8.15
CA ASP A 216 -3.36 3.24 -8.27
C ASP A 216 -2.92 2.29 -7.13
N CYS A 217 -3.42 2.46 -5.90
CA CYS A 217 -3.25 1.50 -4.80
C CYS A 217 -3.91 0.16 -5.14
N TRP A 218 -5.19 0.20 -5.53
CA TRP A 218 -5.97 -0.99 -5.87
C TRP A 218 -5.33 -1.78 -7.03
N ARG A 219 -5.03 -1.13 -8.17
CA ARG A 219 -4.45 -1.83 -9.32
C ARG A 219 -3.07 -2.42 -9.03
N THR A 220 -2.30 -1.79 -8.13
CA THR A 220 -0.99 -2.30 -7.71
C THR A 220 -1.13 -3.46 -6.72
N ARG A 221 -2.02 -3.38 -5.73
CA ARG A 221 -2.27 -4.49 -4.78
C ARG A 221 -2.78 -5.74 -5.48
N TYR A 222 -3.83 -5.60 -6.31
CA TYR A 222 -4.59 -6.73 -6.86
C TYR A 222 -4.14 -7.17 -8.26
N GLY A 223 -3.27 -6.42 -8.95
CA GLY A 223 -2.60 -6.86 -10.17
C GLY A 223 -3.56 -7.37 -11.25
N GLU A 224 -3.41 -8.64 -11.63
CA GLU A 224 -4.27 -9.33 -12.60
C GLU A 224 -5.78 -9.33 -12.27
N GLU A 225 -6.16 -9.31 -10.99
CA GLU A 225 -7.56 -9.24 -10.55
C GLU A 225 -8.18 -7.83 -10.67
N ALA A 226 -7.35 -6.80 -10.86
CA ALA A 226 -7.81 -5.43 -11.05
C ALA A 226 -8.11 -5.18 -12.52
N SER A 227 -9.37 -5.36 -12.96
CA SER A 227 -9.77 -5.18 -14.36
C SER A 227 -10.44 -3.82 -14.66
N MET A 228 -10.37 -3.37 -15.92
CA MET A 228 -11.10 -2.18 -16.36
C MET A 228 -12.62 -2.24 -16.09
N ASP A 229 -13.20 -3.44 -16.10
CA ASP A 229 -14.64 -3.64 -15.83
C ASP A 229 -14.97 -3.42 -14.35
N ARG A 230 -14.16 -3.96 -13.42
CA ARG A 230 -14.31 -3.70 -11.98
C ARG A 230 -14.17 -2.20 -11.67
N LEU A 231 -13.21 -1.51 -12.28
CA LEU A 231 -13.06 -0.07 -12.14
C LEU A 231 -14.28 0.70 -12.69
N THR A 232 -14.78 0.28 -13.85
CA THR A 232 -15.95 0.91 -14.49
C THR A 232 -17.21 0.71 -13.65
N GLU A 233 -17.43 -0.48 -13.10
CA GLU A 233 -18.57 -0.76 -12.23
C GLU A 233 -18.48 0.00 -10.89
N ALA A 234 -17.30 0.04 -10.26
CA ALA A 234 -17.10 0.82 -9.04
C ALA A 234 -17.42 2.32 -9.25
N LEU A 235 -16.97 2.91 -10.37
CA LEU A 235 -17.29 4.30 -10.73
C LEU A 235 -18.77 4.50 -11.06
N ARG A 236 -19.40 3.56 -11.80
CA ARG A 236 -20.83 3.59 -12.15
C ARG A 236 -21.73 3.51 -10.93
N SER A 237 -21.42 2.63 -9.98
CA SER A 237 -22.19 2.45 -8.74
C SER A 237 -22.30 3.75 -7.93
N ILE A 238 -21.21 4.52 -7.87
CA ILE A 238 -21.16 5.80 -7.16
C ILE A 238 -21.96 6.88 -7.89
N ALA A 239 -21.93 6.89 -9.22
CA ALA A 239 -22.77 7.78 -10.03
C ALA A 239 -24.27 7.51 -9.78
N GLY A 240 -24.68 6.25 -9.79
CA GLY A 240 -26.06 5.85 -9.52
C GLY A 240 -26.56 6.25 -8.13
N GLN A 241 -25.75 6.05 -7.09
CA GLN A 241 -26.10 6.47 -5.71
C GLN A 241 -26.17 7.99 -5.56
N THR A 242 -25.23 8.74 -6.16
CA THR A 242 -25.21 10.21 -6.07
C THR A 242 -26.44 10.86 -6.73
N LEU A 243 -27.04 10.19 -7.72
CA LEU A 243 -28.32 10.61 -8.33
C LEU A 243 -29.54 10.27 -7.47
N GLN A 244 -29.48 9.23 -6.63
CA GLN A 244 -30.56 8.88 -5.70
C GLN A 244 -30.55 9.78 -4.45
N ASP A 245 -29.37 10.07 -3.89
CA ASP A 245 -29.19 11.00 -2.77
C ASP A 245 -29.54 12.46 -3.14
N GLY A 246 -29.52 12.79 -4.45
CA GLY A 246 -29.80 14.11 -5.00
C GLY A 246 -31.25 14.33 -5.46
N ALA A 247 -32.10 13.30 -5.44
CA ALA A 247 -33.51 13.47 -5.72
C ALA A 247 -34.22 13.96 -4.45
N PRO A 248 -34.85 15.16 -4.44
CA PRO A 248 -35.73 15.51 -3.34
C PRO A 248 -36.84 14.45 -3.28
N GLN A 249 -37.00 13.80 -2.13
CA GLN A 249 -38.13 12.90 -1.89
C GLN A 249 -39.40 13.74 -1.97
N SER A 250 -40.02 13.77 -3.15
CA SER A 250 -41.31 14.38 -3.37
C SER A 250 -42.33 13.57 -2.58
N THR A 251 -42.55 13.97 -1.33
CA THR A 251 -43.66 13.50 -0.49
C THR A 251 -44.95 13.80 -1.23
N GLY A 252 -45.46 12.79 -1.94
CA GLY A 252 -46.72 12.86 -2.65
C GLY A 252 -47.84 13.08 -1.64
N GLY A 253 -48.26 14.34 -1.49
CA GLY A 253 -49.39 14.69 -0.65
C GLY A 253 -50.67 14.07 -1.21
N THR A 254 -51.25 13.13 -0.47
CA THR A 254 -52.63 12.70 -0.68
C THR A 254 -53.56 13.90 -0.47
N PRO A 255 -54.47 14.22 -1.40
CA PRO A 255 -55.42 15.30 -1.19
C PRO A 255 -56.46 14.86 -0.16
N GLN A 256 -56.36 15.36 1.07
CA GLN A 256 -57.41 15.18 2.07
C GLN A 256 -58.45 16.30 1.94
N GLN A 257 -59.70 15.86 1.87
CA GLN A 257 -60.89 16.62 1.53
C GLN A 257 -61.22 17.71 2.58
N GLU A 258 -61.73 18.85 2.13
CA GLU A 258 -62.15 19.97 2.97
C GLU A 258 -63.34 19.60 3.88
N GLU A 259 -63.34 20.11 5.12
CA GLU A 259 -64.54 20.71 5.76
C GLU A 259 -64.13 21.72 6.87
N PRO A 260 -65.02 22.67 7.27
CA PRO A 260 -64.58 23.98 7.77
C PRO A 260 -64.52 24.15 9.30
N CYS A 261 -63.77 25.18 9.73
CA CYS A 261 -63.75 25.68 11.11
C CYS A 261 -65.11 26.28 11.54
N PRO A 262 -65.34 26.36 12.87
CA PRO A 262 -65.61 27.69 13.43
C PRO A 262 -64.73 28.08 14.63
N ARG A 263 -64.65 29.40 14.81
CA ARG A 263 -63.80 30.19 15.74
C ARG A 263 -63.96 29.85 17.23
N SER A 264 -62.90 30.12 18.01
CA SER A 264 -63.01 30.98 19.21
C SER A 264 -61.71 31.74 19.48
N LEU A 265 -61.80 33.01 19.90
CA LEU A 265 -60.69 33.81 20.44
C LEU A 265 -60.59 33.60 21.96
N VAL A 266 -59.37 33.68 22.51
CA VAL A 266 -59.10 34.33 23.81
C VAL A 266 -57.72 35.02 23.73
N GLU A 267 -57.64 36.27 24.15
CA GLU A 267 -56.40 37.04 24.31
C GLU A 267 -55.75 36.79 25.69
N HIS A 268 -54.42 36.85 25.79
CA HIS A 268 -53.71 37.96 26.47
C HIS A 268 -52.19 37.72 26.63
N GLN A 269 -51.48 38.79 27.02
CA GLN A 269 -50.03 39.04 26.93
C GLN A 269 -49.22 38.62 28.20
N PRO A 270 -47.87 38.71 28.18
CA PRO A 270 -46.97 38.14 29.20
C PRO A 270 -46.70 39.10 30.38
N PRO A 271 -45.72 38.77 31.25
CA PRO A 271 -44.68 39.77 31.50
C PRO A 271 -43.24 39.23 31.56
N ASP A 272 -42.29 40.15 31.40
CA ASP A 272 -40.85 39.99 31.61
C ASP A 272 -40.44 39.64 33.06
N ASN A 273 -39.23 39.08 33.25
CA ASN A 273 -38.14 39.73 33.99
C ASN A 273 -36.84 38.87 34.07
N LEU A 274 -35.72 39.49 33.68
CA LEU A 274 -34.33 39.18 34.08
C LEU A 274 -34.06 39.85 35.48
N PRO A 275 -32.90 39.70 36.19
CA PRO A 275 -31.54 39.46 35.67
C PRO A 275 -30.50 38.69 36.55
N SER A 276 -29.27 38.52 36.00
CA SER A 276 -27.95 38.54 36.70
C SER A 276 -27.61 37.48 37.78
N SER A 277 -26.34 37.10 38.04
CA SER A 277 -25.00 37.45 37.52
C SER A 277 -23.94 36.43 38.02
N VAL A 278 -22.63 36.69 37.81
CA VAL A 278 -21.42 35.92 38.24
C VAL A 278 -21.07 34.73 37.32
N GLY A 279 -19.89 34.60 36.68
CA GLY A 279 -18.75 35.53 36.51
C GLY A 279 -17.44 35.09 37.17
N VAL A 280 -16.48 34.52 36.40
CA VAL A 280 -15.04 34.39 36.74
C VAL A 280 -14.19 34.44 35.45
N GLN A 281 -13.03 35.12 35.50
CA GLN A 281 -12.01 35.18 34.43
C GLN A 281 -10.74 34.39 34.79
N ALA A 282 -10.00 33.94 33.78
CA ALA A 282 -8.51 33.91 33.64
C ALA A 282 -8.23 33.21 32.29
N ASP A 283 -7.60 33.77 31.24
CA ASP A 283 -6.48 34.71 31.07
C ASP A 283 -5.08 34.08 31.27
N ALA A 284 -4.36 33.91 30.16
CA ALA A 284 -2.90 33.79 30.03
C ALA A 284 -2.50 33.70 28.54
N SER A 285 -1.77 34.71 28.05
CA SER A 285 -1.08 34.69 26.74
C SER A 285 0.10 33.72 26.72
N LEU A 286 0.58 33.40 25.50
CA LEU A 286 2.03 33.35 25.23
C LEU A 286 2.28 33.58 23.73
N GLU A 287 2.99 34.66 23.41
CA GLU A 287 3.66 34.85 22.11
C GLU A 287 4.97 34.04 22.06
N GLY A 288 5.46 33.77 20.85
CA GLY A 288 6.71 33.04 20.64
C GLY A 288 7.13 33.06 19.17
N GLU A 289 7.89 34.08 18.78
CA GLU A 289 8.55 34.16 17.49
C GLU A 289 9.58 33.02 17.30
N MET A 290 9.83 32.56 16.07
CA MET A 290 11.01 32.96 15.30
C MET A 290 11.23 32.18 13.98
N GLU A 291 11.91 32.86 13.05
CA GLU A 291 12.80 32.34 12.01
C GLU A 291 12.24 31.39 10.93
N GLY A 292 11.85 31.99 9.81
CA GLY A 292 11.90 31.32 8.51
C GLY A 292 13.32 31.32 7.93
N LEU A 293 13.71 30.21 7.30
CA LEU A 293 14.88 30.14 6.43
C LEU A 293 14.48 29.69 5.03
N SER A 294 14.60 30.60 4.05
CA SER A 294 14.49 30.31 2.63
C SER A 294 15.89 30.22 2.01
N LEU A 295 16.31 29.03 1.57
CA LEU A 295 17.41 28.82 0.60
C LEU A 295 17.04 27.59 -0.25
N SER A 296 16.54 27.78 -1.48
CA SER A 296 17.31 28.02 -2.71
C SER A 296 17.86 26.75 -3.38
N THR A 297 17.17 26.35 -4.46
CA THR A 297 17.71 25.95 -5.77
C THR A 297 19.04 25.17 -5.82
N GLY A 298 18.96 23.88 -6.18
CA GLY A 298 20.10 23.03 -6.52
C GLY A 298 19.88 22.19 -7.77
N GLN A 299 19.78 22.81 -8.95
CA GLN A 299 19.82 22.06 -10.22
C GLN A 299 21.21 21.46 -10.43
N SER A 300 21.32 20.14 -10.56
CA SER A 300 22.53 19.48 -11.05
C SER A 300 22.25 18.74 -12.35
N GLN A 301 22.54 19.41 -13.47
CA GLN A 301 22.58 18.77 -14.78
C GLN A 301 23.75 17.79 -14.85
N ARG A 302 23.54 16.61 -15.47
CA ARG A 302 24.63 15.86 -16.09
C ARG A 302 24.27 15.49 -17.53
N LYS A 303 25.03 16.06 -18.48
CA LYS A 303 25.08 15.64 -19.89
C LYS A 303 25.99 14.40 -20.04
N PRO A 304 25.88 13.65 -21.15
CA PRO A 304 26.54 12.37 -21.32
C PRO A 304 27.96 12.47 -21.88
N ALA A 305 28.78 11.46 -21.54
CA ALA A 305 29.99 11.04 -22.25
C ALA A 305 29.99 9.50 -22.27
N GLY A 306 30.51 8.77 -23.25
CA GLY A 306 31.10 9.14 -24.54
C GLY A 306 31.53 7.84 -25.27
N LYS A 307 31.43 7.77 -26.60
CA LYS A 307 31.77 6.56 -27.39
C LYS A 307 33.28 6.45 -27.68
N VAL A 308 33.90 5.30 -27.43
CA VAL A 308 35.20 4.79 -27.94
C VAL A 308 35.17 3.25 -27.80
N GLU A 309 35.50 2.37 -28.75
CA GLU A 309 35.60 2.41 -30.23
C GLU A 309 35.21 0.98 -30.76
N HIS A 310 35.60 0.57 -31.96
CA HIS A 310 35.45 -0.79 -32.52
C HIS A 310 36.75 -1.62 -32.43
N LYS A 311 36.66 -2.97 -32.48
CA LYS A 311 37.03 -3.80 -33.67
C LYS A 311 37.10 -5.32 -33.45
N LYS A 312 36.26 -6.04 -34.22
CA LYS A 312 36.56 -7.11 -35.21
C LYS A 312 37.50 -8.30 -34.88
N LYS A 313 37.03 -9.47 -35.36
CA LYS A 313 37.75 -10.69 -35.83
C LYS A 313 38.36 -11.60 -34.74
N SER A 314 38.48 -12.93 -34.91
CA SER A 314 38.02 -13.86 -35.97
C SER A 314 38.00 -15.32 -35.44
N ALA A 315 37.44 -16.25 -36.21
CA ALA A 315 37.25 -17.66 -35.86
C ALA A 315 38.49 -18.58 -36.01
N ALA A 316 38.53 -19.68 -35.24
CA ALA A 316 38.98 -21.05 -35.55
C ALA A 316 38.83 -21.88 -34.26
N SER A 317 38.15 -23.03 -34.17
CA SER A 317 38.24 -24.26 -34.96
C SER A 317 39.63 -24.90 -34.93
N HIS A 318 39.93 -25.66 -33.88
CA HIS A 318 40.93 -26.73 -33.92
C HIS A 318 40.39 -28.01 -33.27
N LYS A 319 40.66 -29.11 -33.94
CA LYS A 319 40.18 -30.47 -33.67
C LYS A 319 41.38 -31.37 -33.90
N GLN A 320 41.86 -32.09 -32.87
CA GLN A 320 42.30 -33.49 -33.00
C GLN A 320 43.08 -34.04 -31.79
N LYS A 321 42.81 -35.33 -31.54
CA LYS A 321 43.68 -36.41 -31.05
C LYS A 321 44.12 -36.46 -29.58
N GLU A 322 43.76 -37.59 -28.95
CA GLU A 322 44.64 -38.71 -28.58
C GLU A 322 46.11 -38.37 -28.18
N THR A 323 46.70 -38.99 -27.16
CA THR A 323 46.55 -40.42 -26.78
C THR A 323 46.98 -40.70 -25.33
N ALA A 324 46.51 -41.85 -24.80
CA ALA A 324 47.16 -42.72 -23.80
C ALA A 324 47.69 -42.14 -22.47
N LEU A 325 47.01 -42.49 -21.37
CA LEU A 325 47.39 -43.65 -20.54
C LEU A 325 46.17 -44.20 -19.78
#